data_AF-A0A382WSF9-F1
#
_entry.id   AF-A0A382WSF9-F1
#
_cell.length_a   1.000
_cell.length_b   1.000
_cell.length_c   1.000
_cell.angle_alpha   90.00
_cell.angle_beta   90.00
_cell.angle_gamma   90.00
#
_symmetry.space_group_name_H-M   'P 1'
#
loop_
_entity.id
_entity.type
_entity.pdbx_description
1 polymer ?
#
loop_
_entity_poly.entity_id
_entity_poly.type
_entity_poly.pdbx_seq_one_letter_code
_entity_poly.pdbx_strand_id
1 'polypeptide(L)'
;MKLQLLRRLQTLIALTTFTFGSPLGALAQNTSEPWNWSEEYTLSQVNQVRAGRDLNPDSWPDGARVAVLLSYDVDNETIQGLRTGDINIGPLSQGQYGSRVALPRIVKLMDEQEIPAT
;
A
#
# COMPACT_ATOMS: atom_id res chain seq x y z
N MET A 1 43.01 54.01 -48.47
CA MET A 1 42.61 54.63 -47.18
C MET A 1 41.96 53.56 -46.31
N LYS A 2 41.99 53.69 -44.97
CA LYS A 2 41.79 52.60 -43.98
C LYS A 2 40.32 52.21 -43.71
N LEU A 3 40.10 50.95 -43.25
CA LEU A 3 38.92 50.40 -42.52
C LEU A 3 37.57 50.42 -43.33
N GLN A 4 36.50 49.64 -43.10
CA GLN A 4 36.11 48.42 -42.34
C GLN A 4 34.70 47.97 -42.88
N LEU A 5 34.09 46.79 -42.67
CA LEU A 5 34.45 45.47 -42.10
C LEU A 5 33.49 44.40 -42.69
N LEU A 6 33.69 43.11 -42.39
CA LEU A 6 32.75 42.01 -42.70
C LEU A 6 31.36 42.18 -42.05
N ARG A 7 30.30 41.78 -42.75
CA ARG A 7 29.14 41.10 -42.13
C ARG A 7 28.83 39.81 -42.87
N ARG A 8 28.75 38.71 -42.12
CA ARG A 8 28.60 37.35 -42.64
C ARG A 8 27.14 36.95 -42.80
N LEU A 9 26.90 36.15 -43.83
CA LEU A 9 25.74 35.28 -44.01
C LEU A 9 25.41 34.52 -42.71
N GLN A 10 24.15 34.57 -42.26
CA GLN A 10 23.63 33.67 -41.23
C GLN A 10 22.29 33.09 -41.68
N THR A 11 22.29 31.79 -41.91
CA THR A 11 21.13 30.99 -42.31
C THR A 11 20.18 30.80 -41.14
N LEU A 12 18.89 31.02 -41.35
CA LEU A 12 17.86 30.78 -40.34
C LEU A 12 17.59 29.26 -40.23
N ILE A 13 17.79 28.68 -39.05
CA ILE A 13 17.31 27.33 -38.73
C ILE A 13 16.06 27.49 -37.87
N ALA A 14 14.90 27.09 -38.40
CA ALA A 14 13.65 27.09 -37.66
C ALA A 14 13.60 25.86 -36.74
N LEU A 15 13.77 26.07 -35.44
CA LEU A 15 13.67 25.01 -34.43
C LEU A 15 12.23 24.88 -33.95
N THR A 16 11.45 23.99 -34.57
CA THR A 16 10.10 23.64 -34.10
C THR A 16 10.17 22.80 -32.83
N THR A 17 10.05 23.46 -31.67
CA THR A 17 9.92 22.80 -30.38
C THR A 17 8.55 22.14 -30.25
N PHE A 18 8.49 20.80 -30.38
CA PHE A 18 7.35 20.03 -29.91
C PHE A 18 7.29 20.10 -28.38
N THR A 19 6.33 20.85 -27.85
CA THR A 19 6.04 20.83 -26.42
C THR A 19 5.32 19.54 -26.06
N PHE A 20 6.08 18.52 -25.63
CA PHE A 20 5.51 17.42 -24.87
C PHE A 20 4.88 18.01 -23.60
N GLY A 21 3.56 17.90 -23.46
CA GLY A 21 2.86 18.29 -22.24
C GLY A 21 3.33 17.41 -21.09
N SER A 22 3.97 18.00 -20.09
CA SER A 22 4.36 17.29 -18.88
C SER A 22 3.11 16.71 -18.19
N PRO A 23 3.07 15.43 -17.80
CA PRO A 23 1.96 14.85 -17.04
C PRO A 23 1.95 15.32 -15.57
N LEU A 24 2.76 16.33 -15.23
CA LEU A 24 2.86 16.92 -13.89
C LEU A 24 1.72 17.92 -13.67
N GLY A 25 0.49 17.41 -13.75
CA GLY A 25 -0.76 18.16 -13.69
C GLY A 25 -1.72 17.74 -12.57
N ALA A 26 -1.29 16.84 -11.67
CA ALA A 26 -2.02 16.52 -10.45
C ALA A 26 -1.99 17.73 -9.49
N LEU A 27 -2.87 18.70 -9.74
CA LEU A 27 -3.12 19.83 -8.84
C LEU A 27 -3.41 19.29 -7.44
N ALA A 28 -2.86 19.95 -6.41
CA ALA A 28 -3.09 19.56 -5.02
C ALA A 28 -4.60 19.55 -4.73
N GLN A 29 -5.14 18.37 -4.45
CA GLN A 29 -6.57 18.21 -4.19
C GLN A 29 -6.92 18.80 -2.82
N ASN A 30 -8.09 19.44 -2.72
CA ASN A 30 -8.57 19.94 -1.43
C ASN A 30 -9.01 18.77 -0.54
N THR A 31 -8.33 18.54 0.58
CA THR A 31 -8.67 17.46 1.51
C THR A 31 -9.94 17.72 2.31
N SER A 32 -10.44 18.96 2.39
CA SER A 32 -11.71 19.28 3.05
C SER A 32 -12.94 19.06 2.16
N GLU A 33 -12.76 18.80 0.87
CA GLU A 33 -13.84 18.61 -0.11
C GLU A 33 -13.62 17.33 -0.97
N PRO A 34 -13.63 16.13 -0.36
CA PRO A 34 -13.30 14.89 -1.06
C PRO A 34 -14.24 14.53 -2.22
N TRP A 35 -15.45 15.10 -2.26
CA TRP A 35 -16.40 14.96 -3.38
C TRP A 35 -15.97 15.72 -4.65
N ASN A 36 -15.05 16.69 -4.53
CA ASN A 36 -14.51 17.47 -5.65
C ASN A 36 -13.21 16.87 -6.24
N TRP A 37 -12.77 15.71 -5.75
CA TRP A 37 -11.52 15.09 -6.22
C TRP A 37 -11.61 14.61 -7.67
N SER A 38 -10.52 14.77 -8.41
CA SER A 38 -10.41 14.18 -9.76
C SER A 38 -10.44 12.65 -9.69
N GLU A 39 -10.97 12.03 -10.75
CA GLU A 39 -10.96 10.56 -10.89
C GLU A 39 -9.53 10.03 -10.89
N GLU A 40 -8.60 10.70 -11.58
CA GLU A 40 -7.17 10.34 -11.61
C GLU A 40 -6.56 10.29 -10.20
N TYR A 41 -6.79 11.33 -9.38
CA TYR A 41 -6.29 11.33 -8.00
C TYR A 41 -6.96 10.23 -7.18
N THR A 42 -8.28 10.09 -7.28
CA THR A 42 -9.05 9.05 -6.57
C THR A 42 -8.52 7.65 -6.89
N LEU A 43 -8.29 7.37 -8.17
CA LEU A 43 -7.66 6.13 -8.63
C LEU A 43 -6.22 6.00 -8.12
N SER A 44 -5.43 7.08 -8.08
CA SER A 44 -4.06 7.06 -7.54
C SER A 44 -4.02 6.72 -6.04
N GLN A 45 -5.04 7.12 -5.26
CA GLN A 45 -5.15 6.75 -3.85
C GLN A 45 -5.61 5.30 -3.69
N VAL A 46 -6.66 4.88 -4.41
CA VAL A 46 -7.14 3.49 -4.38
C VAL A 46 -6.07 2.50 -4.86
N ASN A 47 -5.30 2.84 -5.89
CA ASN A 47 -4.27 1.97 -6.47
C ASN A 47 -3.05 1.73 -5.54
N GLN A 48 -2.90 2.46 -4.43
CA GLN A 48 -1.90 2.15 -3.40
C GLN A 48 -2.26 0.90 -2.59
N VAL A 49 -3.54 0.55 -2.51
CA VAL A 49 -4.07 -0.57 -1.69
C VAL A 49 -4.90 -1.58 -2.49
N ARG A 50 -5.15 -1.32 -3.77
CA ARG A 50 -5.91 -2.20 -4.66
C ARG A 50 -5.20 -3.57 -4.77
N ALA A 51 -5.99 -4.63 -4.68
CA ALA A 51 -5.51 -6.00 -4.90
C ALA A 51 -4.78 -6.11 -6.25
N GLY A 52 -3.69 -6.88 -6.27
CA GLY A 52 -2.88 -7.11 -7.47
C GLY A 52 -3.57 -7.99 -8.52
N ARG A 53 -2.77 -8.59 -9.40
CA ARG A 53 -3.27 -9.66 -10.28
C ARG A 53 -3.87 -10.80 -9.46
N ASP A 54 -4.81 -11.53 -10.05
CA ASP A 54 -5.24 -12.80 -9.46
C ASP A 54 -4.06 -13.77 -9.35
N LEU A 55 -4.02 -14.51 -8.24
CA LEU A 55 -3.02 -15.53 -7.89
C LEU A 55 -3.66 -16.91 -7.64
N ASN A 56 -4.98 -17.04 -7.85
CA ASN A 56 -5.68 -18.32 -7.78
C ASN A 56 -5.06 -19.32 -8.78
N PRO A 57 -4.81 -20.58 -8.38
CA PRO A 57 -4.40 -21.63 -9.30
C PRO A 57 -5.61 -22.12 -10.12
N ASP A 58 -5.35 -22.74 -11.28
CA ASP A 58 -6.41 -23.38 -12.09
C ASP A 58 -7.17 -24.47 -11.31
N SER A 59 -6.50 -25.12 -10.35
CA SER A 59 -7.09 -26.05 -9.39
C SER A 59 -6.26 -26.10 -8.09
N TRP A 60 -6.91 -26.39 -6.97
CA TRP A 60 -6.22 -26.67 -5.71
C TRP A 60 -5.63 -28.09 -5.71
N PRO A 61 -4.59 -28.36 -4.89
CA PRO A 61 -4.06 -29.70 -4.65
C PRO A 61 -5.14 -30.72 -4.30
N ASP A 62 -4.89 -31.99 -4.65
CA ASP A 62 -5.75 -33.14 -4.35
C ASP A 62 -7.22 -33.03 -4.81
N GLY A 63 -7.50 -32.13 -5.75
CA GLY A 63 -8.86 -31.88 -6.25
C GLY A 63 -9.74 -31.11 -5.25
N ALA A 64 -9.13 -30.44 -4.26
CA ALA A 64 -9.86 -29.63 -3.29
C ALA A 64 -10.66 -28.50 -3.98
N ARG A 65 -11.80 -28.15 -3.39
CA ARG A 65 -12.69 -27.10 -3.94
C ARG A 65 -12.37 -25.70 -3.42
N VAL A 66 -11.70 -25.62 -2.27
CA VAL A 66 -11.30 -24.41 -1.58
C VAL A 66 -9.99 -24.66 -0.85
N ALA A 67 -9.16 -23.62 -0.70
CA ALA A 67 -8.14 -23.58 0.35
C ALA A 67 -8.72 -22.84 1.57
N VAL A 68 -8.37 -23.31 2.77
CA VAL A 68 -8.65 -22.63 4.04
C VAL A 68 -7.31 -22.42 4.73
N LEU A 69 -7.05 -21.18 5.15
CA LEU A 69 -5.88 -20.81 5.94
C LEU A 69 -6.36 -20.21 7.26
N LEU A 70 -5.82 -20.71 8.37
CA LEU A 70 -6.03 -20.16 9.70
C LEU A 70 -4.74 -19.47 10.13
N SER A 71 -4.81 -18.17 10.39
CA SER A 71 -3.72 -17.35 10.89
C SER A 71 -4.09 -16.67 12.20
N TYR A 72 -3.12 -16.47 13.09
CA TYR A 72 -3.35 -15.88 14.41
C TYR A 72 -2.49 -14.64 14.67
N ASP A 73 -3.13 -13.48 14.81
CA ASP A 73 -2.45 -12.24 15.19
C ASP A 73 -2.15 -12.23 16.70
N VAL A 74 -0.89 -12.47 17.07
CA VAL A 74 -0.43 -12.59 18.47
C VAL A 74 -0.08 -11.21 19.07
N ASP A 75 -0.96 -10.22 18.85
CA ASP A 75 -0.75 -8.82 19.24
C ASP A 75 -0.71 -8.60 20.76
N ASN A 76 -1.52 -9.33 21.52
CA ASN A 76 -1.66 -9.26 22.98
C ASN A 76 -1.77 -7.81 23.51
N GLU A 77 -0.81 -7.35 24.32
CA GLU A 77 -0.78 -6.02 24.94
C GLU A 77 -0.49 -4.88 23.94
N THR A 78 0.00 -5.19 22.74
CA THR A 78 0.46 -4.16 21.79
C THR A 78 -0.69 -3.34 21.20
N ILE A 79 -1.78 -4.01 20.81
CA ILE A 79 -2.90 -3.40 20.08
C ILE A 79 -3.72 -2.43 20.95
N GLN A 80 -3.87 -2.73 22.25
CA GLN A 80 -4.67 -1.93 23.20
C GLN A 80 -3.81 -1.17 24.22
N GLY A 81 -3.07 -0.19 23.72
CA GLY A 81 -2.43 0.85 24.54
C GLY A 81 -0.94 1.03 24.26
N LEU A 82 -0.13 -0.04 24.28
CA LEU A 82 1.32 0.10 24.13
C LEU A 82 1.72 0.71 22.78
N ARG A 83 0.99 0.41 21.69
CA ARG A 83 1.22 1.02 20.37
C ARG A 83 0.92 2.53 20.31
N THR A 84 0.07 3.07 21.20
CA THR A 84 -0.25 4.50 21.29
C THR A 84 0.49 5.22 22.43
N GLY A 85 1.18 4.47 23.29
CA GLY A 85 1.85 4.98 24.50
C GLY A 85 0.96 4.98 25.76
N ASP A 86 -0.27 4.48 25.66
CA ASP A 86 -1.24 4.48 26.76
C ASP A 86 -1.07 3.25 27.66
N ILE A 87 -0.61 3.46 28.90
CA ILE A 87 -0.43 2.40 29.89
C ILE A 87 -1.69 2.27 30.74
N ASN A 88 -2.59 1.34 30.39
CA ASN A 88 -3.81 1.06 31.14
C ASN A 88 -3.88 -0.41 31.59
N ILE A 89 -3.98 -0.62 32.90
CA ILE A 89 -3.95 -1.97 33.52
C ILE A 89 -5.09 -2.87 33.06
N GLY A 90 -6.27 -2.31 32.71
CA GLY A 90 -7.42 -3.09 32.24
C GLY A 90 -7.12 -3.82 30.91
N PRO A 91 -6.83 -3.10 29.83
CA PRO A 91 -6.41 -3.69 28.55
C PRO A 91 -5.13 -4.53 28.63
N LEU A 92 -4.12 -4.11 29.42
CA LEU A 92 -2.90 -4.91 29.61
C LEU A 92 -3.20 -6.28 30.25
N SER A 93 -4.14 -6.34 31.21
CA SER A 93 -4.62 -7.61 31.79
C SER A 93 -5.32 -8.51 30.77
N GLN A 94 -6.00 -7.93 29.77
CA GLN A 94 -6.60 -8.69 28.66
C GLN A 94 -5.52 -9.23 27.69
N GLY A 95 -4.51 -8.42 27.35
CA GLY A 95 -3.35 -8.89 26.57
C GLY A 95 -2.62 -10.06 27.26
N GLN A 96 -2.45 -9.97 28.58
CA GLN A 96 -1.87 -11.04 29.40
C GLN A 96 -2.70 -12.33 29.41
N TYR A 97 -4.01 -12.26 29.15
CA TYR A 97 -4.82 -13.46 28.93
C TYR A 97 -4.54 -14.07 27.55
N GLY A 98 -4.37 -13.24 26.53
CA GLY A 98 -4.00 -13.66 25.17
C GLY A 98 -2.75 -14.54 25.17
N SER A 99 -1.66 -14.00 25.69
CA SER A 99 -0.34 -14.66 25.72
C SER A 99 -0.29 -15.87 26.66
N ARG A 100 -0.79 -15.74 27.88
CA ARG A 100 -0.63 -16.77 28.93
C ARG A 100 -1.68 -17.89 28.89
N VAL A 101 -2.85 -17.64 28.29
CA VAL A 101 -4.03 -18.52 28.45
C VAL A 101 -4.73 -18.84 27.13
N ALA A 102 -4.98 -17.87 26.27
CA ALA A 102 -5.68 -18.11 25.01
C ALA A 102 -4.80 -18.85 23.99
N LEU A 103 -3.61 -18.32 23.72
CA LEU A 103 -2.70 -18.88 22.71
C LEU A 103 -2.34 -20.37 22.98
N PRO A 104 -1.95 -20.80 24.20
CA PRO A 104 -1.68 -22.22 24.45
C PRO A 104 -2.88 -23.14 24.22
N ARG A 105 -4.13 -22.67 24.42
CA ARG A 105 -5.34 -23.45 24.13
C ARG A 105 -5.60 -23.56 22.63
N ILE A 106 -5.37 -22.49 21.89
CA ILE A 106 -5.51 -22.46 20.43
C ILE A 106 -4.51 -23.43 19.80
N VAL A 107 -3.24 -23.33 20.17
CA VAL A 107 -2.17 -24.24 19.68
C VAL A 107 -2.52 -25.70 20.01
N LYS A 108 -2.95 -25.99 21.24
CA LYS A 108 -3.39 -27.33 21.64
C LYS A 108 -4.57 -27.84 20.81
N LEU A 109 -5.53 -26.99 20.47
CA LEU A 109 -6.67 -27.37 19.63
C LEU A 109 -6.25 -27.66 18.18
N MET A 110 -5.32 -26.88 17.62
CA MET A 110 -4.81 -27.13 16.26
C MET A 110 -4.03 -28.45 16.19
N ASP A 111 -3.21 -28.74 17.19
CA ASP A 111 -2.48 -30.01 17.37
C ASP A 111 -3.46 -31.20 17.52
N GLU A 112 -4.48 -31.07 18.40
CA GLU A 112 -5.53 -32.08 18.60
C GLU A 112 -6.40 -32.36 17.37
N GLN A 113 -6.40 -31.48 16.36
CA GLN A 113 -7.14 -31.66 15.11
C GLN A 113 -6.23 -31.91 13.90
N GLU A 114 -4.91 -32.01 14.11
CA GLU A 114 -3.88 -32.15 13.07
C GLU A 114 -3.94 -31.04 11.99
N ILE A 115 -4.39 -29.82 12.38
CA ILE A 115 -4.56 -28.69 11.46
C ILE A 115 -3.29 -27.80 11.48
N PRO A 116 -2.60 -27.60 10.35
CA PRO A 116 -1.52 -26.62 10.25
C PRO A 116 -2.08 -25.19 10.29
N ALA A 117 -1.41 -24.32 11.04
CA ALA A 117 -1.74 -22.90 11.16
C ALA A 117 -0.45 -22.04 11.10
N THR A 118 -0.61 -20.72 10.99
CA THR A 118 0.51 -19.74 10.96
C THR A 118 0.30 -18.63 11.98
#